data_AF-D6ZAQ3-F1
#
_entry.id   AF-D6ZAQ3-F1
#
_cell.length_a   1.000
_cell.length_b   1.000
_cell.length_c   1.000
_cell.angle_alpha   90.00
_cell.angle_beta   90.00
_cell.angle_gamma   90.00
#
_symmetry.space_group_name_H-M   'P 1'
#
loop_
_entity.id
_entity.type
_entity.pdbx_description
1 polymer ?
#
loop_
_entity_poly.entity_id
_entity_poly.type
_entity_poly.pdbx_seq_one_letter_code
_entity_poly.pdbx_strand_id
1 'polypeptide(L)'
;MFVIDGKYHPWRHLAVKYPHVVVDCKRRLPGRRAGFRKGNHIWLCDSLDQAGRRSVLAHEIVHLERGDPEHHPKGRAAEELEVIRATARKLIPTRDLVEALKGERHTTTERLADCLWVDAPTLVERLESLDAIDLSDLEVELDFDWSVAMPGRRGRAPGLEPRRS
;
A
#
# COMPACT_ATOMS: atom_id res chain seq x y z
N MET A 1 -11.45 -4.37 -11.06
CA MET A 1 -9.99 -4.30 -10.80
C MET A 1 -9.31 -5.15 -11.86
N PHE A 2 -8.27 -4.64 -12.55
CA PHE A 2 -7.55 -5.45 -13.54
C PHE A 2 -6.34 -6.07 -12.85
N VAL A 3 -6.28 -7.38 -12.95
CA VAL A 3 -5.38 -8.25 -12.22
C VAL A 3 -4.58 -9.05 -13.25
N ILE A 4 -3.24 -9.01 -13.17
CA ILE A 4 -2.35 -9.91 -13.91
C ILE A 4 -1.68 -10.79 -12.85
N ASP A 5 -1.77 -12.12 -13.01
CA ASP A 5 -1.26 -13.10 -12.04
C ASP A 5 -1.75 -12.91 -10.58
N GLY A 6 -2.95 -12.35 -10.39
CA GLY A 6 -3.49 -12.06 -9.05
C GLY A 6 -3.19 -10.64 -8.53
N LYS A 7 -2.30 -9.89 -9.19
CA LYS A 7 -1.82 -8.58 -8.71
C LYS A 7 -2.41 -7.38 -9.43
N TYR A 8 -2.68 -6.31 -8.69
CA TYR A 8 -3.13 -5.04 -9.23
C TYR A 8 -2.04 -4.34 -10.04
N HIS A 9 -2.39 -3.93 -11.27
CA HIS A 9 -1.49 -3.22 -12.17
C HIS A 9 -2.03 -1.80 -12.49
N PRO A 10 -1.50 -0.73 -11.85
CA PRO A 10 -2.09 0.60 -11.96
C PRO A 10 -2.06 1.16 -13.39
N TRP A 11 -0.97 0.97 -14.14
CA TRP A 11 -0.90 1.42 -15.54
C TRP A 11 -1.97 0.80 -16.44
N ARG A 12 -2.14 -0.53 -16.38
CA ARG A 12 -3.19 -1.23 -17.13
C ARG A 12 -4.58 -0.81 -16.68
N HIS A 13 -4.77 -0.65 -15.38
CA HIS A 13 -6.06 -0.20 -14.85
C HIS A 13 -6.41 1.19 -15.38
N LEU A 14 -5.48 2.13 -15.33
CA LEU A 14 -5.66 3.48 -15.88
C LEU A 14 -5.97 3.42 -17.38
N ALA A 15 -5.16 2.69 -18.16
CA ALA A 15 -5.35 2.58 -19.60
C ALA A 15 -6.74 2.06 -20.01
N VAL A 16 -7.31 1.14 -19.22
CA VAL A 16 -8.62 0.56 -19.54
C VAL A 16 -9.79 1.37 -18.97
N LYS A 17 -9.69 1.88 -17.73
CA LYS A 17 -10.79 2.60 -17.08
C LYS A 17 -10.81 4.09 -17.39
N TYR A 18 -9.65 4.68 -17.61
CA TYR A 18 -9.46 6.12 -17.80
C TYR A 18 -8.57 6.37 -19.03
N PRO A 19 -8.96 5.91 -20.23
CA PRO A 19 -8.12 5.99 -21.43
C PRO A 19 -7.82 7.44 -21.87
N HIS A 20 -8.59 8.41 -21.37
CA HIS A 20 -8.39 9.84 -21.62
C HIS A 20 -7.37 10.50 -20.67
N VAL A 21 -6.94 9.81 -19.61
CA VAL A 21 -5.97 10.34 -18.65
C VAL A 21 -4.55 10.12 -19.16
N VAL A 22 -3.75 11.19 -19.17
CA VAL A 22 -2.36 11.19 -19.60
C VAL A 22 -1.43 11.19 -18.39
N VAL A 23 -0.43 10.32 -18.40
CA VAL A 23 0.61 10.26 -17.36
C VAL A 23 1.94 10.79 -17.89
N ASP A 24 2.52 11.77 -17.20
CA ASP A 24 3.86 12.32 -17.49
C ASP A 24 4.82 11.96 -16.35
N CYS A 25 5.96 11.36 -16.67
CA CYS A 25 7.01 10.98 -15.70
C CYS A 25 8.35 11.68 -15.97
N LYS A 26 8.38 12.71 -16.82
CA LYS A 26 9.60 13.34 -17.33
C LYS A 26 10.02 14.60 -16.57
N ARG A 27 9.28 14.98 -15.53
CA ARG A 27 9.46 16.28 -14.86
C ARG A 27 9.69 16.11 -13.36
N ARG A 28 10.64 16.88 -12.83
CA ARG A 28 10.77 17.16 -11.40
C ARG A 28 9.57 17.98 -10.94
N LEU A 29 8.84 17.48 -9.94
CA LEU A 29 7.75 18.22 -9.31
C LEU A 29 8.26 19.14 -8.19
N PRO A 30 7.66 20.32 -7.99
CA PRO A 30 8.06 21.24 -6.93
C PRO A 30 7.68 20.70 -5.55
N GLY A 31 8.45 21.08 -4.52
CA GLY A 31 8.06 20.89 -3.13
C GLY A 31 8.03 19.43 -2.65
N ARG A 32 9.03 18.62 -3.03
CA ARG A 32 9.17 17.20 -2.65
C ARG A 32 7.95 16.31 -2.99
N ARG A 33 7.04 16.77 -3.87
CA ARG A 33 5.88 15.98 -4.30
C ARG A 33 6.32 14.79 -5.13
N ALA A 34 5.73 13.64 -4.83
CA ALA A 34 5.92 12.41 -5.61
C ALA A 34 4.94 12.33 -6.78
N GLY A 35 3.70 12.78 -6.57
CA GLY A 35 2.63 12.82 -7.57
C GLY A 35 1.88 14.15 -7.56
N PHE A 36 1.19 14.43 -8.67
CA PHE A 36 0.21 15.48 -8.76
C PHE A 36 -0.81 15.16 -9.84
N ARG A 37 -2.09 15.49 -9.62
CA ARG A 37 -3.15 15.37 -10.62
C ARG A 37 -3.87 16.70 -10.82
N LYS A 38 -4.20 17.00 -12.07
CA LYS A 38 -5.08 18.11 -12.45
C LYS A 38 -5.80 17.79 -13.75
N GLY A 39 -7.13 17.83 -13.73
CA GLY A 39 -7.95 17.44 -14.88
C GLY A 39 -7.63 16.01 -15.33
N ASN A 40 -7.35 15.85 -16.64
CA ASN A 40 -7.02 14.58 -17.27
C ASN A 40 -5.52 14.27 -17.26
N HIS A 41 -4.73 14.94 -16.41
CA HIS A 41 -3.29 14.73 -16.33
C HIS A 41 -2.87 14.28 -14.94
N ILE A 42 -2.01 13.27 -14.92
CA ILE A 42 -1.26 12.82 -13.76
C ILE A 42 0.22 13.06 -14.06
N TRP A 43 0.93 13.69 -13.14
CA TRP A 43 2.38 13.83 -13.18
C TRP A 43 3.00 13.01 -12.06
N LEU A 44 3.96 12.17 -12.42
CA LEU A 44 4.82 11.45 -11.50
C LEU A 44 6.19 12.11 -11.52
N CYS A 45 6.75 12.33 -10.33
CA CYS A 45 8.04 12.97 -10.19
C CYS A 45 9.16 12.13 -10.82
N ASP A 46 10.05 12.74 -11.59
CA ASP A 46 11.10 12.03 -12.35
C ASP A 46 12.14 11.26 -11.51
N SER A 47 12.27 11.56 -10.20
CA SER A 47 13.19 10.85 -9.29
C SER A 47 12.61 9.55 -8.75
N LEU A 48 11.35 9.25 -9.06
CA LEU A 48 10.76 7.99 -8.64
C LEU A 48 11.34 6.85 -9.47
N ASP A 49 11.77 5.79 -8.78
CA ASP A 49 12.02 4.50 -9.40
C ASP A 49 10.71 3.84 -9.86
N GLN A 50 10.79 2.59 -10.35
CA GLN A 50 9.61 1.90 -10.85
C GLN A 50 8.60 1.55 -9.75
N ALA A 51 9.05 1.20 -8.55
CA ALA A 51 8.18 0.88 -7.43
C ALA A 51 7.46 2.13 -6.92
N GLY A 52 8.18 3.24 -6.77
CA GLY A 52 7.61 4.55 -6.43
C GLY A 52 6.63 5.04 -7.49
N ARG A 53 6.93 4.89 -8.79
CA ARG A 53 5.96 5.23 -9.86
C ARG A 53 4.70 4.36 -9.77
N ARG A 54 4.84 3.07 -9.48
CA ARG A 54 3.71 2.16 -9.29
C ARG A 54 2.85 2.59 -8.11
N SER A 55 3.46 2.87 -6.96
CA SER A 55 2.76 3.32 -5.74
C SER A 55 2.04 4.65 -5.94
N VAL A 56 2.74 5.66 -6.45
CA VAL A 56 2.18 7.01 -6.66
C VAL A 56 1.09 7.00 -7.73
N LEU A 57 1.27 6.27 -8.83
CA LEU A 57 0.22 6.19 -9.85
C LEU A 57 -1.06 5.55 -9.29
N ALA A 58 -0.92 4.51 -8.47
CA ALA A 58 -2.06 3.89 -7.82
C ALA A 58 -2.78 4.85 -6.87
N HIS A 59 -2.03 5.66 -6.12
CA HIS A 59 -2.58 6.71 -5.26
C HIS A 59 -3.43 7.72 -6.07
N GLU A 60 -2.88 8.23 -7.17
CA GLU A 60 -3.61 9.18 -8.03
C GLU A 60 -4.83 8.53 -8.73
N ILE A 61 -4.77 7.23 -9.03
CA ILE A 61 -5.94 6.48 -9.52
C ILE A 61 -7.02 6.36 -8.42
N VAL A 62 -6.64 6.13 -7.17
CA VAL A 62 -7.62 6.05 -6.08
C VAL A 62 -8.31 7.40 -5.89
N HIS A 63 -7.59 8.53 -6.05
CA HIS A 63 -8.24 9.84 -6.14
C HIS A 63 -9.25 9.92 -7.30
N LEU A 64 -8.94 9.40 -8.50
CA LEU A 64 -9.90 9.35 -9.61
C LEU A 64 -11.14 8.51 -9.29
N GLU A 65 -10.96 7.38 -8.60
CA GLU A 65 -12.05 6.48 -8.22
C GLU A 65 -12.96 7.10 -7.14
N ARG A 66 -12.40 7.91 -6.25
CA ARG A 66 -13.10 8.48 -5.08
C ARG A 66 -13.72 9.85 -5.35
N GLY A 67 -13.21 10.59 -6.33
CA GLY A 67 -13.74 11.90 -6.71
C GLY A 67 -12.92 13.05 -6.13
N ASP A 68 -13.50 14.25 -6.12
CA ASP A 68 -12.82 15.47 -5.69
C ASP A 68 -12.76 15.57 -4.15
N PRO A 69 -11.55 15.58 -3.54
CA PRO A 69 -11.37 15.66 -2.08
C PRO A 69 -12.10 16.83 -1.40
N GLU A 70 -12.32 17.94 -2.11
CA GLU A 70 -12.98 19.14 -1.56
C GLU A 70 -14.44 18.88 -1.18
N HIS A 71 -15.09 17.89 -1.79
CA HIS A 71 -16.50 17.59 -1.58
C HIS A 71 -16.74 16.44 -0.58
N HIS A 72 -15.68 15.89 0.03
CA HIS A 72 -15.85 14.74 0.94
C HIS A 72 -16.41 15.16 2.31
N PRO A 73 -17.49 14.52 2.80
CA PRO A 73 -18.15 14.90 4.06
C PRO A 73 -17.25 14.88 5.31
N LYS A 74 -16.20 14.06 5.30
CA LYS A 74 -15.24 13.93 6.41
C LYS A 74 -14.08 14.94 6.33
N GLY A 75 -14.05 15.77 5.29
CA GLY A 75 -13.00 16.73 5.01
C GLY A 75 -11.78 16.14 4.32
N ARG A 76 -10.95 17.03 3.77
CA ARG A 76 -9.81 16.68 2.91
C ARG A 76 -8.78 15.77 3.57
N ALA A 77 -8.45 16.00 4.84
CA ALA A 77 -7.41 15.22 5.54
C ALA A 77 -7.84 13.78 5.82
N ALA A 78 -9.11 13.57 6.22
CA ALA A 78 -9.64 12.23 6.42
C ALA A 78 -9.77 11.48 5.08
N GLU A 79 -10.11 12.20 4.01
CA GLU A 79 -10.18 11.64 2.67
C GLU A 79 -8.81 11.21 2.15
N GLU A 80 -7.79 12.04 2.34
CA GLU A 80 -6.40 11.71 1.99
C GLU A 80 -5.93 10.43 2.70
N LEU A 81 -6.22 10.31 4.00
CA LEU A 81 -5.88 9.11 4.77
C LEU A 81 -6.58 7.85 4.23
N GLU A 82 -7.85 7.97 3.81
CA GLU A 82 -8.56 6.84 3.19
C GLU A 82 -7.99 6.51 1.80
N VAL A 83 -7.55 7.49 1.03
CA VAL A 83 -6.86 7.28 -0.25
C VAL A 83 -5.56 6.51 -0.04
N ILE A 84 -4.75 6.91 0.96
CA ILE A 84 -3.48 6.24 1.30
C ILE A 84 -3.75 4.77 1.68
N ARG A 85 -4.71 4.52 2.56
CA ARG A 85 -5.11 3.16 3.00
C ARG A 85 -5.65 2.31 1.85
N ALA A 86 -6.55 2.86 1.05
CA ALA A 86 -7.12 2.17 -0.09
C ALA A 86 -6.04 1.84 -1.13
N THR A 87 -5.07 2.74 -1.34
CA THR A 87 -3.91 2.50 -2.22
C THR A 87 -3.07 1.34 -1.71
N ALA A 88 -2.72 1.35 -0.42
CA ALA A 88 -1.94 0.30 0.22
C ALA A 88 -2.62 -1.07 0.09
N ARG A 89 -3.92 -1.19 0.43
CA ARG A 89 -4.69 -2.43 0.27
C ARG A 89 -4.78 -2.89 -1.19
N LYS A 90 -4.93 -1.96 -2.13
CA LYS A 90 -5.06 -2.29 -3.56
C LYS A 90 -3.74 -2.79 -4.15
N LEU A 91 -2.61 -2.24 -3.71
CA LEU A 91 -1.28 -2.64 -4.19
C LEU A 91 -0.73 -3.87 -3.51
N ILE A 92 -1.10 -4.09 -2.25
CA ILE A 92 -0.61 -5.16 -1.39
C ILE A 92 -1.82 -5.95 -0.85
N PRO A 93 -2.40 -6.85 -1.65
CA PRO A 93 -3.41 -7.78 -1.16
C PRO A 93 -2.88 -8.59 0.02
N THR A 94 -3.77 -8.97 0.94
CA THR A 94 -3.43 -9.69 2.19
C THR A 94 -2.62 -10.96 1.91
N ARG A 95 -3.00 -11.72 0.88
CA ARG A 95 -2.24 -12.89 0.42
C ARG A 95 -0.79 -12.56 0.07
N ASP A 96 -0.55 -11.51 -0.72
CA ASP A 96 0.80 -11.13 -1.14
C ASP A 96 1.64 -10.67 0.05
N LEU A 97 1.00 -9.99 1.02
CA LEU A 97 1.66 -9.59 2.27
C LEU A 97 2.10 -10.81 3.08
N VAL A 98 1.22 -11.81 3.23
CA VAL A 98 1.54 -13.08 3.92
C VAL A 98 2.70 -13.80 3.26
N GLU A 99 2.66 -13.97 1.93
CA GLU A 99 3.73 -14.65 1.20
C GLU A 99 5.07 -13.92 1.34
N ALA A 100 5.05 -12.58 1.26
CA ALA A 100 6.25 -11.77 1.44
C ALA A 100 6.82 -11.89 2.87
N LEU A 101 5.97 -11.83 3.89
CA LEU A 101 6.39 -11.99 5.30
C LEU A 101 6.91 -13.40 5.61
N LYS A 102 6.38 -14.44 4.96
CA LYS A 102 6.89 -15.82 5.08
C LYS A 102 8.23 -16.01 4.39
N GLY A 103 8.41 -15.43 3.20
CA GLY A 103 9.62 -15.57 2.38
C GLY A 103 10.81 -14.77 2.91
N GLU A 104 10.56 -13.59 3.48
CA GLU A 104 11.59 -12.63 3.89
C GLU A 104 11.61 -12.46 5.42
N ARG A 105 11.81 -13.57 6.15
CA ARG A 105 11.89 -13.52 7.61
C ARG A 105 13.08 -12.67 8.08
N HIS A 106 12.87 -11.87 9.11
CA HIS A 106 13.89 -10.97 9.70
C HIS A 106 14.48 -9.94 8.73
N THR A 107 13.69 -9.51 7.75
CA THR A 107 14.11 -8.50 6.77
C THR A 107 13.84 -7.07 7.24
N THR A 108 14.38 -6.08 6.53
CA THR A 108 14.05 -4.66 6.76
C THR A 108 12.80 -4.25 5.99
N THR A 109 12.12 -3.18 6.43
CA THR A 109 10.95 -2.65 5.73
C THR A 109 11.24 -2.33 4.26
N GLU A 110 12.43 -1.82 3.95
CA GLU A 110 12.84 -1.51 2.58
C GLU A 110 12.92 -2.77 1.72
N ARG A 111 13.53 -3.84 2.24
CA ARG A 111 13.63 -5.11 1.53
C ARG A 111 12.27 -5.75 1.30
N LEU A 112 11.38 -5.69 2.30
CA LEU A 112 10.02 -6.19 2.15
C LEU A 112 9.22 -5.37 1.12
N ALA A 113 9.41 -4.05 1.09
CA ALA A 113 8.80 -3.16 0.10
C ALA A 113 9.30 -3.46 -1.32
N ASP A 114 10.60 -3.71 -1.47
CA ASP A 114 11.20 -4.14 -2.74
C ASP A 114 10.57 -5.45 -3.24
N CYS A 115 10.42 -6.46 -2.38
CA CYS A 115 9.79 -7.75 -2.72
C CYS A 115 8.31 -7.59 -3.14
N LEU A 116 7.61 -6.64 -2.54
CA LEU A 116 6.22 -6.30 -2.88
C LEU A 116 6.09 -5.30 -4.04
N TRP A 117 7.21 -4.80 -4.55
CA TRP A 117 7.30 -3.81 -5.62
C TRP A 117 6.45 -2.55 -5.34
N VAL A 118 6.63 -2.00 -4.14
CA VAL A 118 6.02 -0.76 -3.63
C VAL A 118 7.09 0.12 -2.98
N ASP A 119 6.79 1.40 -2.76
CA ASP A 119 7.62 2.21 -1.86
C ASP A 119 7.40 1.85 -0.38
N ALA A 120 8.39 2.14 0.46
CA ALA A 120 8.34 1.85 1.89
C ALA A 120 7.16 2.52 2.61
N PRO A 121 6.78 3.80 2.34
CA PRO A 121 5.59 4.41 2.95
C PRO A 121 4.29 3.64 2.67
N THR A 122 4.11 3.10 1.46
CA THR A 122 2.94 2.28 1.11
C THR A 122 2.88 1.01 1.96
N LEU A 123 4.01 0.32 2.16
CA LEU A 123 4.08 -0.87 3.00
C LEU A 123 3.81 -0.54 4.47
N VAL A 124 4.38 0.55 4.99
CA VAL A 124 4.15 0.99 6.38
C VAL A 124 2.66 1.24 6.60
N GLU A 125 1.99 1.98 5.73
CA GLU A 125 0.54 2.20 5.87
C GLU A 125 -0.22 0.87 5.79
N ARG A 126 0.17 -0.06 4.91
CA ARG A 126 -0.50 -1.36 4.81
C ARG A 126 -0.47 -2.13 6.12
N LEU A 127 0.67 -2.11 6.82
CA LEU A 127 0.87 -2.78 8.11
C LEU A 127 0.15 -2.05 9.25
N GLU A 128 0.11 -0.72 9.24
CA GLU A 128 -0.53 0.10 10.27
C GLU A 128 -2.07 0.13 10.16
N SER A 129 -2.62 -0.13 8.97
CA SER A 129 -4.05 -0.05 8.67
C SER A 129 -4.73 -1.39 8.41
N LEU A 130 -4.13 -2.50 8.87
CA LEU A 130 -4.76 -3.83 8.85
C LEU A 130 -6.14 -3.78 9.52
N ASP A 131 -7.17 -4.23 8.81
CA ASP A 131 -8.47 -4.44 9.44
C ASP A 131 -8.49 -5.75 10.25
N ALA A 132 -9.59 -6.02 10.94
CA ALA A 132 -9.69 -7.19 11.81
C ALA A 132 -9.61 -8.52 11.04
N ILE A 133 -10.07 -8.55 9.79
CA ILE A 133 -10.05 -9.75 8.94
C ILE A 133 -8.62 -9.98 8.45
N ASP A 134 -8.01 -8.94 7.89
CA ASP A 134 -6.61 -8.95 7.48
C ASP A 134 -5.68 -9.40 8.61
N LEU A 135 -5.87 -8.84 9.81
CA LEU A 135 -5.07 -9.19 10.97
C LEU A 135 -5.25 -10.66 11.34
N SER A 136 -6.49 -11.15 11.39
CA SER A 136 -6.77 -12.55 11.71
C SER A 136 -6.14 -13.50 10.69
N ASP A 137 -6.23 -13.18 9.40
CA ASP A 137 -5.63 -14.00 8.33
C ASP A 137 -4.10 -14.03 8.46
N LEU A 138 -3.48 -12.87 8.75
CA LEU A 138 -2.05 -12.80 9.00
C LEU A 138 -1.64 -13.61 10.23
N GLU A 139 -2.38 -13.51 11.35
CA GLU A 139 -2.06 -14.25 12.58
C GLU A 139 -2.11 -15.75 12.37
N VAL A 140 -3.13 -16.25 11.68
CA VAL A 140 -3.28 -17.67 11.35
C VAL A 140 -2.15 -18.14 10.44
N GLU A 141 -1.86 -17.40 9.38
CA GLU A 141 -0.86 -17.81 8.39
C GLU A 141 0.59 -17.69 8.89
N LEU A 142 0.84 -16.79 9.85
CA LEU A 142 2.15 -16.59 10.45
C LEU A 142 2.36 -17.38 11.75
N ASP A 143 1.38 -18.18 12.19
CA ASP A 143 1.41 -18.88 13.49
C ASP A 143 1.72 -17.92 14.66
N PHE A 144 1.12 -16.72 14.63
CA PHE A 144 1.34 -15.61 15.56
C PHE A 144 2.79 -15.11 15.69
N ASP A 145 3.70 -15.55 14.81
CA ASP A 145 5.09 -15.10 14.77
C ASP A 145 5.21 -13.74 14.05
N TRP A 146 5.08 -12.68 14.83
CA TRP A 146 5.22 -11.29 14.37
C TRP A 146 6.67 -10.78 14.29
N SER A 147 7.67 -11.64 14.52
CA SER A 147 9.09 -11.26 14.39
C SER A 147 9.45 -10.77 12.98
N VAL A 148 8.51 -10.93 12.04
CA VAL A 148 8.56 -10.61 10.62
C VAL A 148 8.16 -9.18 10.25
N ALA A 149 7.51 -8.39 11.11
CA ALA A 149 6.88 -7.12 10.67
C ALA A 149 7.18 -5.87 11.52
N MET A 150 7.38 -5.96 12.84
CA MET A 150 7.54 -4.78 13.70
C MET A 150 8.37 -5.09 14.95
N PRO A 151 9.46 -4.36 15.25
CA PRO A 151 10.12 -4.45 16.55
C PRO A 151 9.22 -3.80 17.63
N GLY A 152 8.29 -4.58 18.20
CA GLY A 152 7.44 -4.10 19.30
C GLY A 152 6.12 -4.83 19.51
N ARG A 153 5.51 -5.39 18.45
CA ARG A 153 4.35 -6.29 18.58
C ARG A 153 4.86 -7.72 18.76
N ARG A 154 5.22 -8.09 19.99
CA ARG A 154 5.43 -9.52 20.31
C ARG A 154 4.05 -10.19 20.33
N GLY A 155 3.83 -11.16 19.45
CA GLY A 155 2.69 -12.07 19.58
C GLY A 155 2.68 -12.67 20.98
N ARG A 156 1.52 -12.62 21.65
CA ARG A 156 1.32 -13.40 22.87
C ARG A 156 1.16 -14.84 22.41
N ALA A 157 2.15 -15.69 22.67
CA ALA A 157 2.00 -17.13 22.50
C ALA A 157 0.73 -17.60 23.24
N PRO A 158 -0.16 -18.38 22.60
CA PRO A 158 -1.31 -18.93 23.30
C PRO A 158 -0.83 -20.00 24.29
N GLY A 159 -1.07 -19.78 25.59
CA GLY A 159 -1.23 -20.89 26.55
C GLY A 159 -0.04 -21.32 27.40
N LEU A 160 0.74 -20.40 27.99
CA LEU A 160 1.56 -20.72 29.16
C LEU A 160 1.18 -19.81 30.34
N GLU A 161 0.14 -20.21 31.07
CA GLU A 161 -0.03 -19.73 32.44
C GLU A 161 1.07 -20.33 33.32
N PRO A 162 1.77 -19.54 34.15
CA PRO A 162 2.64 -20.11 35.16
C PRO A 162 1.77 -20.82 36.20
N ARG A 163 1.95 -22.13 36.34
CA ARG A 163 1.45 -22.87 37.50
C ARG A 163 2.03 -22.19 38.74
N ARG A 164 1.18 -21.51 39.51
CA ARG A 164 1.51 -21.05 40.84
C ARG A 164 1.67 -22.28 41.72
N SER A 165 2.90 -22.55 42.15
CA SER A 165 3.22 -23.37 43.32
C SER A 165 2.99 -22.57 44.59
#